data_AF-A0A0B7MC77-F1
#
_entry.id   AF-A0A0B7MC77-F1
#
_cell.length_a   1.000
_cell.length_b   1.000
_cell.length_c   1.000
_cell.angle_alpha   90.00
_cell.angle_beta   90.00
_cell.angle_gamma   90.00
#
_symmetry.space_group_name_H-M   'P 1'
#
loop_
_entity.id
_entity.type
_entity.pdbx_description
1 polymer ?
#
loop_
_entity_poly.entity_id
_entity_poly.type
_entity_poly.pdbx_seq_one_letter_code
_entity_poly.pdbx_strand_id
1 'polypeptide(L)'
;MLKCKKGFTLVEVLISIVILAIISVALLLLFNQSFEGIINSGRKSKTIYEEGQKEIERKISKDVTSGTDSLKLIFKDADGVDPDKEIAIKGEIIPEDNLIAFKPNCKKEPTGEPPIVRVTGVDLDFKSLNLVKETTGNLTATVLPENATNKEVTWTSSDIGKATVSIGGVVTALSKGKCKITVTTVDAGKTATCEVHVK
;
A
#
# COMPACT_ATOMS: atom_id res chain seq x y z
N MET A 1 22.97 46.50 20.82
CA MET A 1 21.89 46.13 21.76
C MET A 1 21.88 44.62 21.97
N LEU A 2 22.51 44.10 23.02
CA LEU A 2 22.43 42.68 23.36
C LEU A 2 21.05 42.40 23.97
N LYS A 3 20.20 41.66 23.25
CA LYS A 3 18.96 41.12 23.80
C LYS A 3 19.33 40.14 24.92
N CYS A 4 19.05 40.51 26.16
CA CYS A 4 19.12 39.63 27.31
C CYS A 4 18.13 38.47 27.07
N LYS A 5 18.63 37.31 26.64
CA LYS A 5 17.81 36.09 26.58
C LYS A 5 17.52 35.71 28.03
N LYS A 6 16.25 35.79 28.45
CA LYS A 6 15.82 35.23 29.73
C LYS A 6 16.25 33.76 29.76
N GLY A 7 17.18 33.42 30.64
CA GLY A 7 17.55 32.03 30.88
C GLY A 7 16.33 31.26 31.37
N PHE A 8 16.27 29.97 31.07
CA PHE A 8 15.24 29.10 31.62
C PHE A 8 15.34 29.10 33.14
N THR A 9 14.19 29.22 33.78
CA THR A 9 14.13 29.11 35.23
C THR A 9 14.43 27.67 35.64
N LEU A 10 15.02 27.48 36.83
CA LEU A 10 15.29 26.15 37.37
C LEU A 10 14.03 25.27 37.38
N VAL A 11 12.87 25.88 37.60
CA VAL A 11 11.56 25.22 37.60
C VAL A 11 11.20 24.64 36.23
N GLU A 12 11.41 25.40 35.14
CA GLU A 12 11.13 24.92 33.77
C GLU A 12 12.04 23.76 33.37
N VAL A 13 13.31 23.82 33.78
CA VAL A 13 14.27 22.72 33.54
C VAL A 13 13.84 21.45 34.27
N LEU A 14 13.43 21.58 35.54
CA LEU A 14 12.95 20.44 36.33
C LEU A 14 11.66 19.83 35.76
N ILE A 15 10.70 20.66 35.36
CA ILE A 15 9.45 20.20 34.73
C ILE A 15 9.74 19.46 33.43
N SER A 16 10.66 19.97 32.60
CA SER A 16 11.02 19.35 31.32
C SER A 16 11.64 17.97 31.50
N ILE A 17 12.51 17.81 32.51
CA ILE A 17 13.14 16.51 32.83
C ILE A 17 12.08 15.50 33.28
N VAL A 18 11.12 15.91 34.11
CA VAL A 18 10.04 15.04 34.57
C VAL A 18 9.15 14.60 33.39
N ILE A 19 8.81 15.53 32.49
CA ILE A 19 8.02 15.21 31.29
C ILE A 19 8.77 14.25 30.38
N LEU A 20 10.06 14.47 30.14
CA LEU A 20 10.92 13.58 29.36
C LEU A 20 11.00 12.17 29.97
N ALA A 21 11.09 12.06 31.30
CA ALA A 21 11.10 10.77 31.98
C ALA A 21 9.77 10.02 31.80
N ILE A 22 8.64 10.71 31.90
CA ILE A 22 7.30 10.11 31.70
C ILE A 22 7.13 9.64 30.25
N ILE A 23 7.50 10.48 29.28
CA ILE A 23 7.42 10.13 27.86
C ILE A 23 8.33 8.93 27.55
N SER A 24 9.54 8.90 28.10
CA SER A 24 10.49 7.79 27.92
C SER A 24 9.91 6.46 28.40
N VAL A 25 9.33 6.43 29.61
CA VAL A 25 8.70 5.23 30.18
C VAL A 25 7.50 4.78 29.34
N ALA A 26 6.65 5.71 28.90
CA ALA A 26 5.50 5.39 28.07
C ALA A 26 5.91 4.85 26.68
N LEU A 27 6.94 5.44 26.07
CA LEU A 27 7.46 5.00 24.78
C LEU A 27 8.08 3.60 24.85
N LEU A 28 8.78 3.29 25.94
CA LEU A 28 9.37 1.95 26.16
C LEU A 28 8.29 0.86 26.24
N LEU A 29 7.16 1.15 26.89
CA LEU A 29 6.02 0.23 26.97
C LEU A 29 5.37 -0.03 25.60
N LEU A 30 5.17 1.03 24.81
CA LEU A 30 4.62 0.94 23.45
C LEU A 30 5.55 0.16 22.50
N PHE A 31 6.86 0.37 22.65
CA PHE A 31 7.86 -0.34 21.86
C PHE A 31 7.85 -1.84 22.17
N ASN A 32 7.83 -2.24 23.45
CA ASN A 32 7.82 -3.66 23.83
C ASN A 32 6.60 -4.43 23.30
N GLN A 33 5.39 -3.84 23.33
CA GLN A 33 4.20 -4.51 22.78
C GLN A 33 4.27 -4.70 21.26
N SER A 34 4.85 -3.73 20.55
CA SER A 34 4.96 -3.77 19.10
C SER A 34 5.97 -4.82 18.62
N PHE A 35 7.10 -4.98 19.32
CA PHE A 35 8.14 -5.93 18.95
C PHE A 35 7.72 -7.39 19.17
N GLU A 36 6.98 -7.68 20.24
CA GLU A 36 6.43 -9.02 20.47
C GLU A 36 5.51 -9.46 19.33
N GLY A 37 4.64 -8.58 18.83
CA GLY A 37 3.76 -8.88 17.70
C GLY A 37 4.53 -9.22 16.42
N ILE A 38 5.61 -8.48 16.14
CA ILE A 38 6.48 -8.68 14.97
C ILE A 38 7.27 -10.00 15.11
N ILE A 39 7.88 -10.26 16.26
CA ILE A 39 8.68 -11.47 16.51
C ILE A 39 7.79 -12.73 16.46
N ASN A 40 6.60 -12.69 17.04
CA ASN A 40 5.69 -13.82 17.06
C ASN A 40 5.12 -14.13 15.66
N SER A 41 4.83 -13.10 14.86
CA SER A 41 4.42 -13.28 13.46
C SER A 41 5.53 -13.90 12.61
N GLY A 42 6.78 -13.47 12.80
CA GLY A 42 7.95 -14.06 12.14
C GLY A 42 8.17 -15.53 12.51
N ARG A 43 8.00 -15.89 13.80
CA ARG A 43 8.14 -17.26 14.28
C ARG A 43 7.06 -18.20 13.71
N LYS A 44 5.80 -17.76 13.67
CA LYS A 44 4.69 -18.52 13.06
C LYS A 44 4.97 -18.85 11.59
N SER A 45 5.45 -17.87 10.84
CA SER A 45 5.82 -18.03 9.44
C SER A 45 6.84 -19.16 9.24
N LYS A 46 7.95 -19.13 10.00
CA LYS A 46 9.01 -20.14 9.91
C LYS A 46 8.52 -21.57 10.24
N THR A 47 7.71 -21.72 11.28
CA THR A 47 7.15 -23.04 11.66
C THR A 47 6.23 -23.60 10.57
N ILE A 48 5.39 -22.76 9.94
CA ILE A 48 4.52 -23.20 8.84
C ILE A 48 5.34 -23.72 7.66
N TYR A 49 6.43 -23.04 7.30
CA TYR A 49 7.29 -23.49 6.20
C TYR A 49 8.01 -24.80 6.53
N GLU A 50 8.69 -24.87 7.68
CA GLU A 50 9.52 -26.03 8.03
C GLU A 50 8.67 -27.28 8.35
N GLU A 51 7.56 -27.11 9.07
CA GLU A 51 6.67 -28.22 9.44
C GLU A 51 5.79 -28.65 8.26
N GLY A 52 5.28 -27.69 7.47
CA GLY A 52 4.54 -27.97 6.25
C GLY A 52 5.38 -28.71 5.20
N GLN A 53 6.62 -28.28 5.00
CA GLN A 53 7.53 -28.94 4.06
C GLN A 53 7.89 -30.35 4.54
N LYS A 54 8.20 -30.54 5.83
CA LYS A 54 8.51 -31.86 6.39
C LYS A 54 7.35 -32.84 6.27
N GLU A 55 6.12 -32.37 6.43
CA GLU A 55 4.92 -33.19 6.25
C GLU A 55 4.69 -33.57 4.77
N ILE A 56 4.96 -32.66 3.84
CA ILE A 56 4.93 -32.94 2.39
C ILE A 56 5.98 -33.99 2.03
N GLU A 57 7.23 -33.80 2.47
CA GLU A 57 8.33 -34.75 2.22
C GLU A 57 8.03 -36.13 2.84
N ARG A 58 7.47 -36.15 4.06
CA ARG A 58 7.04 -37.39 4.72
C ARG A 58 5.94 -38.12 3.94
N LYS A 59 4.96 -37.39 3.39
CA LYS A 59 3.88 -37.99 2.60
C LYS A 59 4.38 -38.49 1.24
N ILE A 60 5.25 -37.74 0.57
CA ILE A 60 5.87 -38.15 -0.70
C ILE A 60 6.75 -39.40 -0.51
N SER A 61 7.46 -39.51 0.62
CA SER A 61 8.38 -40.63 0.85
C SER A 61 7.70 -41.92 1.33
N LYS A 62 6.42 -41.89 1.77
CA LYS A 62 5.78 -43.03 2.45
C LYS A 62 4.82 -43.85 1.58
N ASP A 63 4.29 -43.29 0.50
CA ASP A 63 3.30 -43.94 -0.37
C ASP A 63 3.73 -43.88 -1.85
N VAL A 64 4.74 -44.67 -2.20
CA VAL A 64 5.00 -45.06 -3.60
C VAL A 64 5.08 -46.58 -3.65
N THR A 65 3.97 -47.22 -3.29
CA THR A 65 3.82 -48.68 -3.46
C THR A 65 2.50 -49.09 -4.10
N SER A 66 1.53 -48.19 -4.31
CA SER A 66 0.30 -48.59 -5.00
C SER A 66 -0.54 -47.42 -5.52
N GLY A 67 -0.17 -46.90 -6.69
CA GLY A 67 -1.10 -46.69 -7.82
C GLY A 67 -2.24 -45.67 -7.77
N THR A 68 -2.63 -45.09 -6.62
CA THR A 68 -3.76 -44.12 -6.58
C THR A 68 -3.60 -43.09 -5.46
N ASP A 69 -2.37 -42.75 -5.08
CA ASP A 69 -2.16 -41.87 -3.93
C ASP A 69 -2.54 -40.43 -4.26
N SER A 70 -3.65 -39.98 -3.67
CA SER A 70 -4.12 -38.61 -3.77
C SER A 70 -3.50 -37.76 -2.67
N LEU A 71 -2.75 -36.71 -3.04
CA LEU A 71 -2.22 -35.74 -2.08
C LEU A 71 -3.34 -34.79 -1.65
N LYS A 72 -3.76 -34.90 -0.38
CA LYS A 72 -4.76 -34.03 0.25
C LYS A 72 -4.08 -33.10 1.26
N LEU A 73 -4.12 -31.80 0.98
CA LEU A 73 -3.66 -30.72 1.86
C LEU A 73 -4.90 -30.03 2.48
N ILE A 74 -4.94 -30.01 3.81
CA ILE A 74 -6.05 -29.42 4.59
C ILE A 74 -5.46 -28.28 5.41
N PHE A 75 -5.89 -27.05 5.13
CA PHE A 75 -5.49 -25.88 5.92
C PHE A 75 -6.47 -25.72 7.08
N LYS A 76 -5.96 -25.78 8.32
CA LYS A 76 -6.78 -25.60 9.53
C LYS A 76 -6.63 -24.18 10.05
N ASP A 77 -7.74 -23.52 10.32
CA ASP A 77 -7.75 -22.28 11.10
C ASP A 77 -8.06 -22.57 12.58
N ALA A 78 -7.95 -21.53 13.42
CA ALA A 78 -8.12 -21.60 14.87
C ALA A 78 -9.49 -22.15 15.32
N ASP A 79 -10.51 -22.07 14.45
CA ASP A 79 -11.91 -22.43 14.75
C ASP A 79 -12.36 -23.76 14.12
N GLY A 80 -11.43 -24.54 13.54
CA GLY A 80 -11.72 -25.85 12.94
C GLY A 80 -11.57 -25.89 11.42
N VAL A 81 -11.81 -27.08 10.85
CA VAL A 81 -11.53 -27.39 9.45
C VAL A 81 -12.63 -26.86 8.55
N ASP A 82 -12.31 -25.86 7.71
CA ASP A 82 -13.18 -25.38 6.64
C ASP A 82 -13.02 -26.30 5.39
N PRO A 83 -14.08 -26.97 4.92
CA PRO A 83 -14.02 -27.85 3.75
C PRO A 83 -13.69 -27.12 2.44
N ASP A 84 -13.86 -25.80 2.38
CA ASP A 84 -13.55 -25.01 1.18
C ASP A 84 -12.05 -24.67 1.06
N LYS A 85 -11.25 -25.00 2.09
CA LYS A 85 -9.79 -24.81 2.14
C LYS A 85 -9.05 -26.13 1.93
N GLU A 86 -9.56 -26.97 1.05
CA GLU A 86 -8.94 -28.24 0.66
C GLU A 86 -8.31 -28.16 -0.73
N ILE A 87 -7.03 -28.53 -0.84
CA ILE A 87 -6.39 -28.80 -2.13
C ILE A 87 -6.18 -30.30 -2.24
N ALA A 88 -6.86 -30.93 -3.19
CA ALA A 88 -6.74 -32.36 -3.48
C ALA A 88 -6.16 -32.58 -4.87
N ILE A 89 -5.03 -33.29 -4.95
CA ILE A 89 -4.42 -33.77 -6.19
C ILE A 89 -4.65 -35.27 -6.25
N LYS A 90 -5.40 -35.75 -7.26
CA LYS A 90 -5.58 -37.19 -7.50
C LYS A 90 -4.42 -37.71 -8.33
N GLY A 91 -3.66 -38.69 -7.82
CA GLY A 91 -2.67 -39.41 -8.60
C GLY A 91 -3.34 -40.44 -9.51
N GLU A 92 -2.86 -40.56 -10.76
CA GLU A 92 -3.28 -41.58 -11.74
C GLU A 92 -2.02 -42.25 -12.30
N ILE A 93 -2.03 -43.57 -12.49
CA ILE A 93 -0.92 -44.29 -13.14
C ILE A 93 -0.97 -43.95 -14.62
N ILE A 94 0.07 -43.29 -15.11
CA ILE A 94 0.20 -43.03 -16.54
C ILE A 94 1.16 -44.07 -17.14
N PRO A 95 0.78 -44.80 -18.21
CA PRO A 95 1.65 -45.80 -18.84
C PRO A 95 2.98 -45.17 -19.32
N GLU A 96 4.04 -45.97 -19.27
CA GLU A 96 5.46 -45.54 -19.13
C GLU A 96 6.03 -44.61 -20.21
N ASP A 97 5.32 -44.35 -21.31
CA ASP A 97 5.74 -43.41 -22.37
C ASP A 97 4.92 -42.11 -22.42
N ASN A 98 4.05 -41.88 -21.45
CA ASN A 98 3.21 -40.70 -21.40
C ASN A 98 3.40 -39.96 -20.07
N LEU A 99 4.65 -39.60 -19.75
CA LEU A 99 4.93 -38.49 -18.83
C LEU A 99 4.38 -37.21 -19.48
N ILE A 100 3.06 -37.02 -19.43
CA ILE A 100 2.49 -35.69 -19.42
C ILE A 100 3.08 -35.06 -18.16
N ALA A 101 4.17 -34.30 -18.33
CA ALA A 101 4.50 -33.22 -17.41
C ALA A 101 3.17 -32.63 -17.00
N PHE A 102 2.87 -32.65 -15.69
CA PHE A 102 1.61 -32.12 -15.16
C PHE A 102 1.48 -30.72 -15.76
N LYS A 103 0.74 -30.62 -16.87
CA LYS A 103 0.33 -29.35 -17.42
C LYS A 103 -0.82 -29.06 -16.50
N PRO A 104 -0.65 -28.19 -15.49
CA PRO A 104 -1.81 -27.77 -14.73
C PRO A 104 -2.87 -27.46 -15.77
N ASN A 105 -4.09 -27.97 -15.57
CA ASN A 105 -5.22 -27.46 -16.32
C ASN A 105 -5.46 -26.03 -15.82
N CYS A 106 -4.51 -25.14 -16.09
CA CYS A 106 -4.80 -23.80 -16.51
C CYS A 106 -5.74 -23.99 -17.70
N LYS A 107 -7.04 -24.11 -17.41
CA LYS A 107 -8.02 -23.34 -18.17
C LYS A 107 -7.26 -22.06 -18.46
N LYS A 108 -6.96 -21.77 -19.74
CA LYS A 108 -6.30 -20.52 -20.08
C LYS A 108 -7.06 -19.48 -19.29
N GLU A 109 -6.44 -18.99 -18.22
CA GLU A 109 -6.85 -17.77 -17.59
C GLU A 109 -6.91 -16.83 -18.78
N PRO A 110 -8.09 -16.27 -19.09
CA PRO A 110 -8.35 -15.69 -20.40
C PRO A 110 -7.15 -14.83 -20.74
N THR A 111 -6.36 -15.31 -21.71
CA THR A 111 -5.11 -14.70 -22.13
C THR A 111 -5.51 -13.58 -23.07
N GLY A 112 -6.38 -12.72 -22.56
CA GLY A 112 -6.59 -11.37 -23.01
C GLY A 112 -6.08 -10.55 -21.84
N GLU A 113 -4.92 -9.94 -22.02
CA GLU A 113 -4.63 -8.71 -21.30
C GLU A 113 -5.90 -7.86 -21.38
N PRO A 114 -6.49 -7.43 -20.24
CA PRO A 114 -7.70 -6.63 -20.28
C PRO A 114 -7.44 -5.47 -21.25
N PRO A 115 -8.37 -5.17 -22.17
CA PRO A 115 -8.12 -4.17 -23.20
C PRO A 115 -7.68 -2.88 -22.54
N ILE A 116 -6.46 -2.44 -22.83
CA ILE A 116 -5.90 -1.22 -22.24
C ILE A 116 -6.68 -0.04 -22.80
N VAL A 117 -7.44 0.62 -21.94
CA VAL A 117 -8.17 1.84 -22.27
C VAL A 117 -7.28 3.02 -21.92
N ARG A 118 -6.82 3.72 -22.96
CA ARG A 118 -5.96 4.91 -22.81
C ARG A 118 -6.74 6.11 -22.34
N VAL A 119 -6.06 6.98 -21.61
CA VAL A 119 -6.62 8.27 -21.19
C VAL A 119 -6.79 9.20 -22.40
N THR A 120 -7.99 9.74 -22.58
CA THR A 120 -8.29 10.72 -23.63
C THR A 120 -8.26 12.16 -23.10
N GLY A 121 -8.52 12.37 -21.81
CA GLY A 121 -8.53 13.69 -21.20
C GLY A 121 -8.48 13.68 -19.67
N VAL A 122 -8.30 14.87 -19.11
CA VAL A 122 -8.42 15.14 -17.68
C VAL A 122 -9.16 16.46 -17.49
N ASP A 123 -10.08 16.51 -16.54
CA ASP A 123 -10.80 17.72 -16.18
C ASP A 123 -10.62 18.04 -14.69
N LEU A 124 -10.91 19.28 -14.31
CA LEU A 124 -10.83 19.79 -12.95
C LEU A 124 -12.17 20.35 -12.53
N ASP A 125 -12.57 20.06 -11.29
CA ASP A 125 -13.76 20.61 -10.64
C ASP A 125 -13.81 22.15 -10.65
N PHE A 126 -12.66 22.80 -10.47
CA PHE A 126 -12.53 24.26 -10.51
C PHE A 126 -11.41 24.72 -11.45
N LYS A 127 -11.71 25.74 -12.27
CA LYS A 127 -10.72 26.44 -13.12
C LYS A 127 -10.05 27.61 -12.40
N SER A 128 -10.67 28.11 -11.33
CA SER A 128 -10.15 29.20 -10.52
C SER A 128 -10.48 28.96 -9.05
N LEU A 129 -9.51 29.19 -8.17
CA LEU A 129 -9.65 29.03 -6.73
C LEU A 129 -9.16 30.30 -6.01
N ASN A 130 -9.98 30.83 -5.12
CA ASN A 130 -9.60 31.97 -4.28
C ASN A 130 -9.34 31.46 -2.86
N LEU A 131 -8.10 31.62 -2.38
CA LEU A 131 -7.69 31.19 -1.05
C LEU A 131 -7.17 32.38 -0.24
N VAL A 132 -7.30 32.30 1.07
CA VAL A 132 -6.65 33.24 1.99
C VAL A 132 -5.28 32.67 2.34
N LYS A 133 -4.33 33.53 2.72
CA LYS A 133 -3.02 33.06 3.19
C LYS A 133 -3.14 32.03 4.32
N GLU A 134 -2.32 30.98 4.28
CA GLU A 134 -2.28 29.84 5.21
C GLU A 134 -3.53 28.94 5.21
N THR A 135 -4.44 29.10 4.24
CA THR A 135 -5.59 28.18 4.06
C THR A 135 -5.34 27.15 2.98
N THR A 136 -6.07 26.05 3.03
CA THR A 136 -6.05 25.01 2.01
C THR A 136 -7.35 25.00 1.20
N GLY A 137 -7.27 24.51 -0.03
CA GLY A 137 -8.41 24.15 -0.85
C GLY A 137 -8.15 22.84 -1.57
N ASN A 138 -9.21 22.13 -1.95
CA ASN A 138 -9.08 20.86 -2.66
C ASN A 138 -9.38 21.05 -4.15
N LEU A 139 -8.58 20.42 -5.01
CA LEU A 139 -8.85 20.30 -6.43
C LEU A 139 -9.00 18.83 -6.78
N THR A 140 -10.12 18.50 -7.42
CA THR A 140 -10.43 17.14 -7.84
C THR A 140 -10.17 16.99 -9.34
N ALA A 141 -9.30 16.06 -9.72
CA ALA A 141 -9.04 15.73 -11.11
C ALA A 141 -9.87 14.51 -11.54
N THR A 142 -10.62 14.66 -12.63
CA THR A 142 -11.41 13.58 -13.23
C THR A 142 -10.74 13.12 -14.53
N VAL A 143 -10.23 11.90 -14.55
CA VAL A 143 -9.60 11.29 -15.73
C VAL A 143 -10.66 10.65 -16.62
N LEU A 144 -10.60 10.94 -17.92
CA LEU A 144 -11.53 10.43 -18.93
C LEU A 144 -10.81 9.52 -19.94
N PRO A 145 -11.43 8.40 -20.37
CA PRO A 145 -12.74 7.92 -19.93
C PRO A 145 -12.70 7.29 -18.53
N GLU A 146 -13.85 7.15 -17.88
CA GLU A 146 -13.94 6.58 -16.52
C GLU A 146 -13.41 5.14 -16.44
N ASN A 147 -13.35 4.40 -17.55
CA ASN A 147 -12.78 3.07 -17.60
C ASN A 147 -11.30 3.04 -18.03
N ALA A 148 -10.59 4.17 -17.99
CA ALA A 148 -9.15 4.22 -18.27
C ALA A 148 -8.37 3.26 -17.36
N THR A 149 -7.43 2.52 -17.95
CA THR A 149 -6.63 1.49 -17.25
C THR A 149 -5.67 2.10 -16.23
N ASN A 150 -5.10 3.27 -16.53
CA ASN A 150 -4.26 4.03 -15.61
C ASN A 150 -4.85 5.45 -15.41
N LYS A 151 -5.27 5.74 -14.17
CA LYS A 151 -5.85 7.03 -13.77
C LYS A 151 -4.92 7.86 -12.89
N GLU A 152 -3.65 7.48 -12.79
CA GLU A 152 -2.68 8.25 -12.02
C GLU A 152 -2.44 9.62 -12.63
N VAL A 153 -2.33 10.61 -11.74
CA VAL A 153 -2.07 12.00 -12.11
C VAL A 153 -0.95 12.56 -11.25
N THR A 154 -0.26 13.54 -11.82
CA THR A 154 0.79 14.31 -11.16
C THR A 154 0.40 15.77 -11.13
N TRP A 155 0.73 16.45 -10.04
CA TRP A 155 0.38 17.85 -9.82
C TRP A 155 1.64 18.70 -9.75
N THR A 156 1.58 19.89 -10.35
CA THR A 156 2.67 20.86 -10.34
C THR A 156 2.13 22.26 -10.08
N SER A 157 2.90 23.08 -9.38
CA SER A 157 2.63 24.50 -9.18
C SER A 157 3.61 25.33 -9.99
N SER A 158 3.12 26.38 -10.66
CA SER A 158 3.97 27.34 -11.36
C SER A 158 4.84 28.17 -10.41
N ASP A 159 4.44 28.28 -9.13
CA ASP A 159 5.14 29.09 -8.12
C ASP A 159 4.90 28.52 -6.71
N ILE A 160 5.83 27.66 -6.27
CA ILE A 160 5.79 27.02 -4.96
C ILE A 160 5.94 28.01 -3.80
N GLY A 161 6.36 29.26 -4.03
CA GLY A 161 6.42 30.30 -3.00
C GLY A 161 5.06 30.93 -2.72
N LYS A 162 4.10 30.81 -3.66
CA LYS A 162 2.73 31.34 -3.53
C LYS A 162 1.74 30.28 -3.13
N ALA A 163 1.74 29.13 -3.80
CA ALA A 163 0.95 27.99 -3.40
C ALA A 163 1.61 26.66 -3.80
N THR A 164 1.45 25.67 -2.94
CA THR A 164 1.89 24.29 -3.19
C THR A 164 0.69 23.38 -3.39
N VAL A 165 0.90 22.25 -4.04
CA VAL A 165 -0.14 21.24 -4.27
C VAL A 165 0.40 19.86 -3.88
N SER A 166 -0.40 19.08 -3.17
CA SER A 166 -0.05 17.71 -2.76
C SER A 166 -0.40 16.70 -3.85
N ILE A 167 0.08 15.45 -3.69
CA ILE A 167 -0.25 14.35 -4.61
C ILE A 167 -1.77 14.08 -4.70
N GLY A 168 -2.51 14.39 -3.64
CA GLY A 168 -3.96 14.24 -3.57
C GLY A 168 -4.76 15.43 -4.11
N GLY A 169 -4.12 16.45 -4.69
CA GLY A 169 -4.80 17.65 -5.20
C GLY A 169 -5.13 18.71 -4.15
N VAL A 170 -4.57 18.61 -2.93
CA VAL A 170 -4.75 19.64 -1.89
C VAL A 170 -3.79 20.80 -2.15
N VAL A 171 -4.35 21.99 -2.38
CA VAL A 171 -3.62 23.23 -2.61
C VAL A 171 -3.48 24.01 -1.30
N THR A 172 -2.25 24.39 -0.94
CA THR A 172 -1.95 25.19 0.25
C THR A 172 -1.47 26.57 -0.16
N ALA A 173 -2.14 27.62 0.31
CA ALA A 173 -1.78 29.00 0.03
C ALA A 173 -0.72 29.52 1.03
N LEU A 174 0.44 29.94 0.52
CA LEU A 174 1.58 30.37 1.34
C LEU A 174 1.77 31.89 1.34
N SER A 175 1.60 32.54 0.18
CA SER A 175 1.83 33.99 0.04
C SER A 175 0.91 34.61 -0.99
N LYS A 176 0.58 35.90 -0.79
CA LYS A 176 -0.32 36.64 -1.69
C LYS A 176 0.21 36.65 -3.11
N GLY A 177 -0.70 36.46 -4.07
CA GLY A 177 -0.35 36.48 -5.48
C GLY A 177 -1.20 35.52 -6.31
N LYS A 178 -0.80 35.35 -7.57
CA LYS A 178 -1.41 34.43 -8.51
C LYS A 178 -0.42 33.33 -8.88
N CYS A 179 -0.88 32.09 -8.90
CA CYS A 179 -0.13 30.94 -9.39
C CYS A 179 -1.06 29.98 -10.14
N LYS A 180 -0.48 29.13 -10.99
CA LYS A 180 -1.21 28.15 -11.77
C LYS A 180 -0.85 26.75 -11.28
N ILE A 181 -1.86 25.98 -10.94
CA ILE A 181 -1.73 24.56 -10.61
C ILE A 181 -2.08 23.76 -11.87
N THR A 182 -1.21 22.82 -12.24
CA THR A 182 -1.38 21.97 -13.42
C THR A 182 -1.42 20.51 -13.00
N VAL A 183 -2.47 19.79 -13.41
CA VAL A 183 -2.54 18.33 -13.31
C VAL A 183 -2.14 17.72 -14.64
N THR A 184 -1.36 16.63 -14.60
CA THR A 184 -0.90 15.89 -15.78
C THR A 184 -1.13 14.39 -15.58
N THR A 185 -1.78 13.73 -16.53
CA THR A 185 -2.00 12.27 -16.47
C THR A 185 -0.72 11.52 -16.80
N VAL A 186 -0.42 10.45 -16.05
CA VAL A 186 0.81 9.67 -16.21
C VAL A 186 0.80 8.88 -17.54
N ASP A 187 -0.36 8.31 -17.89
CA ASP A 187 -0.53 7.43 -19.05
C ASP A 187 -0.36 8.14 -20.41
N ALA A 188 -0.95 9.33 -20.57
CA ALA A 188 -1.09 10.00 -21.86
C ALA A 188 -0.66 11.47 -21.85
N GLY A 189 -0.11 11.98 -20.74
CA GLY A 189 0.38 13.36 -20.63
C GLY A 189 -0.71 14.42 -20.84
N LYS A 190 -1.98 14.10 -20.58
CA LYS A 190 -3.09 15.06 -20.71
C LYS A 190 -3.05 16.02 -19.55
N THR A 191 -3.31 17.30 -19.81
CA THR A 191 -3.18 18.36 -18.82
C THR A 191 -4.47 19.15 -18.62
N ALA A 192 -4.69 19.59 -17.37
CA ALA A 192 -5.68 20.59 -17.02
C ALA A 192 -5.08 21.57 -16.01
N THR A 193 -5.56 22.80 -16.01
CA THR A 193 -4.99 23.88 -15.20
C THR A 193 -6.04 24.61 -14.38
N CYS A 194 -5.68 25.03 -13.18
CA CYS A 194 -6.46 25.88 -12.30
C CYS A 194 -5.65 27.12 -11.87
N GLU A 195 -6.26 28.30 -11.95
CA GLU A 195 -5.66 29.54 -11.46
C GLU A 195 -5.98 29.76 -9.97
N VAL A 196 -4.96 29.86 -9.15
CA VAL A 196 -5.09 30.09 -7.71
C VAL A 196 -4.75 31.54 -7.41
N HIS A 197 -5.70 32.23 -6.77
CA HIS A 197 -5.56 33.61 -6.30
C HIS A 197 -5.48 33.62 -4.77
N VAL A 198 -4.30 33.94 -4.24
CA VAL A 198 -4.07 34.08 -2.81
C VAL A 198 -4.27 35.54 -2.40
N LYS A 199 -5.24 35.79 -1.51
CA LYS A 199 -5.63 37.12 -1.03
C LYS A 199 -5.09 37.46 0.35
#